data_AF-A0A928TP32-F1
#
_entry.id   AF-A0A928TP32-F1
#
_cell.length_a   1.000
_cell.length_b   1.000
_cell.length_c   1.000
_cell.angle_alpha   90.00
_cell.angle_beta   90.00
_cell.angle_gamma   90.00
#
_symmetry.space_group_name_H-M   'P 1'
#
loop_
_entity.id
_entity.type
_entity.pdbx_description
1 polymer ?
#
loop_
_entity_poly.entity_id
_entity_poly.type
_entity_poly.pdbx_seq_one_letter_code
_entity_poly.pdbx_strand_id
1 'polypeptide(L)'
;MAWRKGAGHYGTPTWIWCVAVDGELYVRAYNGPKSRWYQAAVRQRAGRIIAAGMTKDVTFEPVDGPINEQIDQAYRAKYGASPYLRPMISAPARSATIKVVVTDASK
;
A
#
# COMPACT_ATOMS: atom_id res chain seq x y z
N MET A 1 -4.96 4.04 -5.92
CA MET A 1 -5.41 4.03 -4.51
C MET A 1 -5.93 5.42 -4.13
N ALA A 2 -7.07 5.49 -3.46
CA ALA A 2 -7.67 6.73 -2.95
C ALA A 2 -8.12 6.54 -1.49
N TRP A 3 -7.90 7.52 -0.62
CA TRP A 3 -8.26 7.43 0.81
C TRP A 3 -9.34 8.46 1.15
N ARG A 4 -10.13 8.22 2.21
CA ARG A 4 -11.33 9.01 2.54
C ARG A 4 -11.04 10.24 3.40
N LYS A 5 -10.98 11.43 2.82
CA LYS A 5 -10.87 12.70 3.56
C LYS A 5 -12.24 13.12 4.12
N GLY A 6 -12.56 12.75 5.36
CA GLY A 6 -13.78 13.20 6.03
C GLY A 6 -15.07 12.90 5.24
N ALA A 7 -16.18 13.55 5.60
CA ALA A 7 -17.44 13.41 4.88
C ALA A 7 -17.34 14.06 3.49
N GLY A 8 -17.01 13.26 2.47
CA GLY A 8 -17.36 13.55 1.07
C GLY A 8 -16.26 13.43 0.02
N HIS A 9 -14.97 13.63 0.34
CA HIS A 9 -13.94 13.73 -0.72
C HIS A 9 -12.86 12.65 -0.61
N TYR A 10 -12.68 11.86 -1.67
CA TYR A 10 -11.53 10.98 -1.82
C TYR A 10 -10.30 11.77 -2.28
N GLY A 11 -9.12 11.44 -1.76
CA GLY A 11 -7.86 12.00 -2.25
C GLY A 11 -7.61 11.64 -3.73
N THR A 12 -6.70 12.37 -4.39
CA THR A 12 -6.29 12.09 -5.77
C THR A 12 -5.81 10.64 -5.93
N PRO A 13 -6.34 9.87 -6.91
CA PRO A 13 -5.89 8.52 -7.17
C PRO A 13 -4.39 8.47 -7.39
N THR A 14 -3.68 7.76 -6.52
CA THR A 14 -2.23 7.55 -6.61
C THR A 14 -1.96 6.14 -7.13
N TRP A 15 -1.11 6.02 -8.15
CA TRP A 15 -0.59 4.75 -8.61
C TRP A 15 0.47 4.26 -7.63
N ILE A 16 0.26 3.08 -7.04
CA ILE A 16 1.11 2.55 -5.98
C ILE A 16 1.49 1.13 -6.36
N TRP A 17 2.79 0.83 -6.30
CA TRP A 17 3.31 -0.50 -6.53
C TRP A 17 2.94 -1.43 -5.38
N CYS A 18 2.34 -2.57 -5.71
CA CYS A 18 1.93 -3.59 -4.75
C CYS A 18 2.60 -4.94 -5.01
N VAL A 19 2.69 -5.75 -3.95
CA VAL A 19 3.10 -7.15 -3.97
C VAL A 19 2.17 -7.98 -3.10
N ALA A 20 2.08 -9.27 -3.38
CA ALA A 20 1.35 -10.21 -2.54
C ALA A 20 2.35 -11.09 -1.77
N VAL A 21 2.10 -11.33 -0.49
CA VAL A 21 2.85 -12.25 0.36
C VAL A 21 1.81 -13.06 1.14
N ASP A 22 1.89 -14.39 1.06
CA ASP A 22 0.96 -15.33 1.72
C ASP A 22 -0.53 -15.01 1.50
N GLY A 23 -0.88 -14.58 0.28
CA GLY A 23 -2.26 -14.23 -0.09
C GLY A 23 -2.71 -12.83 0.35
N GLU A 24 -1.87 -12.08 1.05
CA GLU A 24 -2.18 -10.73 1.52
C GLU A 24 -1.50 -9.65 0.67
N LEU A 25 -2.16 -8.50 0.51
CA LEU A 25 -1.70 -7.42 -0.35
C LEU A 25 -0.93 -6.36 0.44
N TYR A 26 0.28 -6.05 -0.03
CA TYR A 26 1.15 -5.06 0.59
C TYR A 26 1.53 -3.95 -0.40
N VAL A 27 1.63 -2.73 0.11
CA VAL A 27 2.13 -1.56 -0.61
C VAL A 27 3.16 -0.81 0.23
N ARG A 28 4.03 -0.06 -0.43
CA ARG A 28 4.97 0.85 0.22
C ARG A 28 4.90 2.26 -0.33
N ALA A 29 5.10 3.22 0.56
CA ALA A 29 5.28 4.60 0.17
C ALA A 29 6.70 4.81 -0.34
N TYR A 30 6.83 5.10 -1.64
CA TYR A 30 8.11 5.35 -2.29
C TYR A 30 8.94 6.44 -1.57
N ASN A 31 8.28 7.54 -1.16
CA ASN A 31 8.92 8.63 -0.38
C ASN A 31 8.90 8.38 1.13
N GLY A 32 8.64 7.14 1.56
CA GLY A 32 8.54 6.75 2.95
C GLY A 32 7.42 7.48 3.73
N PRO A 33 7.57 7.63 5.05
CA PRO A 33 6.54 8.19 5.93
C PRO A 33 6.14 9.64 5.63
N LYS A 34 6.93 10.37 4.85
CA LYS A 34 6.64 11.74 4.40
C LYS A 34 5.59 11.79 3.29
N SER A 35 5.21 10.65 2.72
CA SER A 35 4.21 10.58 1.66
C SER A 35 2.83 10.99 2.17
N ARG A 36 2.21 12.00 1.55
CA ARG A 36 0.89 12.52 1.95
C ARG A 36 -0.20 11.44 1.95
N TRP A 37 -0.16 10.55 0.97
CA TRP A 37 -1.11 9.43 0.88
C TRP A 37 -0.94 8.45 2.04
N TYR A 38 0.31 8.14 2.40
CA TYR A 38 0.64 7.22 3.49
C TYR A 38 0.15 7.79 4.82
N GLN A 39 0.47 9.05 5.10
CA GLN A 39 0.00 9.74 6.31
C GLN A 39 -1.52 9.72 6.43
N ALA A 40 -2.22 9.91 5.31
CA ALA A 40 -3.67 9.87 5.31
C ALA A 40 -4.22 8.44 5.47
N ALA A 41 -3.61 7.43 4.84
CA ALA A 41 -3.95 6.02 5.01
C ALA A 41 -3.78 5.57 6.46
N VAL A 42 -2.65 5.90 7.09
CA VAL A 42 -2.38 5.60 8.51
C VAL A 42 -3.36 6.31 9.44
N ARG A 43 -3.70 7.58 9.15
CA ARG A 43 -4.63 8.36 9.97
C ARG A 43 -6.08 7.87 9.86
N GLN A 44 -6.51 7.49 8.66
CA GLN A 44 -7.91 7.19 8.39
C GLN A 44 -8.23 5.71 8.53
N ARG A 45 -7.23 4.83 8.32
CA ARG A 45 -7.33 3.37 8.37
C ARG A 45 -8.34 2.74 7.42
N ALA A 46 -9.02 3.53 6.59
CA ALA A 46 -10.02 3.10 5.63
C ALA A 46 -9.95 3.93 4.34
N GLY A 47 -10.24 3.30 3.21
CA GLY A 47 -10.26 3.96 1.91
C GLY A 47 -10.78 3.06 0.80
N ARG A 48 -10.48 3.45 -0.45
CA ARG A 48 -10.84 2.69 -1.65
C ARG A 48 -9.63 2.45 -2.54
N ILE A 49 -9.54 1.26 -3.10
CA ILE A 49 -8.58 0.98 -4.16
C ILE A 49 -9.31 0.75 -5.47
N ILE A 50 -8.63 1.08 -6.57
CA ILE A 50 -9.01 0.65 -7.90
C ILE A 50 -7.99 -0.41 -8.29
N ALA A 51 -8.46 -1.63 -8.54
CA ALA A 51 -7.65 -2.75 -8.97
C ALA A 51 -8.40 -3.51 -10.06
N ALA A 52 -7.74 -3.81 -11.18
CA ALA A 52 -8.35 -4.50 -12.34
C ALA A 52 -9.69 -3.88 -12.80
N GLY A 53 -9.78 -2.54 -12.82
CA GLY A 53 -11.01 -1.81 -13.20
C GLY A 53 -12.12 -1.81 -12.14
N MET A 54 -11.96 -2.52 -11.03
CA MET A 54 -12.93 -2.58 -9.93
C MET A 54 -12.53 -1.65 -8.79
N THR A 55 -13.52 -0.97 -8.20
CA THR A 55 -13.33 -0.21 -6.97
C THR A 55 -13.73 -1.07 -5.77
N LYS A 56 -12.85 -1.17 -4.77
CA LYS A 56 -13.08 -1.93 -3.52
C LYS A 56 -12.84 -1.05 -2.31
N ASP A 57 -13.72 -1.15 -1.31
CA ASP A 57 -13.47 -0.60 0.02
C ASP A 57 -12.42 -1.46 0.73
N VAL A 58 -11.51 -0.80 1.44
CA VAL A 58 -10.37 -1.44 2.11
C VAL A 58 -10.06 -0.78 3.45
N THR A 59 -9.39 -1.53 4.33
CA THR A 59 -8.65 -0.99 5.46
C THR A 59 -7.15 -0.92 5.16
N PHE A 60 -6.48 0.02 5.83
CA PHE A 60 -5.04 0.23 5.74
C PHE A 60 -4.39 -0.05 7.09
N GLU A 61 -3.51 -1.03 7.12
CA GLU A 61 -2.80 -1.49 8.31
C GLU A 61 -1.30 -1.22 8.14
N PRO A 62 -0.71 -0.25 8.84
CA PRO A 62 0.74 -0.08 8.86
C PRO A 62 1.39 -1.33 9.45
N VAL A 63 2.45 -1.78 8.79
CA VAL A 63 3.17 -2.99 9.14
C VAL A 63 4.64 -2.66 9.37
N ASP A 64 5.23 -3.27 10.38
CA ASP A 64 6.65 -3.25 10.66
C ASP A 64 7.12 -4.65 11.08
N GLY A 65 8.45 -4.83 11.17
CA GLY A 65 9.07 -6.06 11.65
C GLY A 65 9.44 -7.07 10.54
N PRO A 66 9.66 -8.34 10.90
CA PRO A 66 10.32 -9.34 10.04
C PRO A 66 9.64 -9.61 8.70
N ILE A 67 8.32 -9.42 8.61
CA ILE A 67 7.56 -9.58 7.35
C ILE A 67 8.09 -8.71 6.21
N ASN A 68 8.77 -7.59 6.51
CA ASN A 68 9.38 -6.73 5.52
C ASN A 68 10.39 -7.45 4.61
N GLU A 69 11.06 -8.48 5.10
CA GLU A 69 12.01 -9.27 4.31
C GLU A 69 11.30 -10.07 3.22
N GLN A 70 10.18 -10.71 3.56
CA GLN A 70 9.36 -11.43 2.60
C GLN A 70 8.75 -10.48 1.56
N ILE A 71 8.32 -9.30 2.01
CA ILE A 71 7.83 -8.23 1.13
C ILE A 71 8.94 -7.76 0.18
N ASP A 72 10.19 -7.60 0.64
CA ASP A 72 11.32 -7.27 -0.24
C ASP A 72 11.56 -8.36 -1.30
N GLN A 73 11.53 -9.63 -0.90
CA GLN A 73 11.68 -10.74 -1.83
C GLN A 73 10.57 -10.73 -2.89
N ALA A 74 9.33 -10.46 -2.49
CA ALA A 74 8.22 -10.30 -3.42
C ALA A 74 8.42 -9.10 -4.36
N TYR A 75 8.93 -7.96 -3.87
CA TYR A 75 9.30 -6.82 -4.73
C TYR A 75 10.43 -7.18 -5.70
N ARG A 76 11.45 -7.92 -5.26
CA ARG A 76 12.56 -8.38 -6.12
C ARG A 76 12.06 -9.34 -7.20
N ALA A 77 11.18 -10.27 -6.86
CA ALA A 77 10.60 -11.22 -7.81
C ALA A 77 9.73 -10.50 -8.86
N LYS A 78 8.88 -9.57 -8.41
CA LYS A 78 7.92 -8.89 -9.29
C LYS A 78 8.54 -7.77 -10.13
N TYR A 79 9.56 -7.08 -9.61
CA TYR A 79 10.14 -5.87 -10.21
C TYR A 79 11.66 -5.93 -10.35
N GLY A 80 12.25 -7.13 -10.42
CA GLY A 80 13.70 -7.35 -10.45
C GLY A 80 14.48 -6.49 -11.45
N ALA A 81 13.93 -6.31 -12.65
CA ALA A 81 14.54 -5.51 -13.72
C ALA A 81 14.21 -4.00 -13.64
N SER A 82 13.36 -3.58 -12.70
CA SER A 82 12.90 -2.20 -12.61
C SER A 82 13.90 -1.31 -11.88
N PRO A 83 14.21 -0.10 -12.38
CA PRO A 83 15.02 0.87 -11.64
C PRO A 83 14.34 1.32 -10.33
N TYR A 84 13.02 1.13 -10.20
CA TYR A 84 12.26 1.48 -9.00
C TYR A 84 12.41 0.48 -7.85
N LEU A 85 13.01 -0.69 -8.09
CA LEU A 85 13.19 -1.70 -7.05
C LEU A 85 14.01 -1.16 -5.88
N ARG A 86 15.18 -0.55 -6.16
CA ARG A 86 16.12 -0.09 -5.12
C ARG A 86 15.47 0.89 -4.13
N PRO A 87 14.76 1.95 -4.58
CA PRO A 87 13.99 2.80 -3.67
C PRO A 87 12.91 2.04 -2.87
N MET A 88 12.20 1.10 -3.49
CA MET A 88 11.08 0.39 -2.86
C MET A 88 11.49 -0.59 -1.75
N ILE A 89 12.73 -1.07 -1.77
CA ILE A 89 13.31 -1.93 -0.70
C ILE A 89 14.21 -1.16 0.26
N SER A 90 14.25 0.18 0.15
CA SER A 90 15.02 1.04 1.05
C SER A 90 14.39 1.13 2.45
N ALA A 91 15.18 1.48 3.47
CA ALA A 91 14.68 1.63 4.84
C ALA A 91 13.50 2.63 4.96
N PRO A 92 13.51 3.81 4.30
CA PRO A 92 12.35 4.71 4.32
C PRO A 92 11.09 4.10 3.71
N ALA A 93 11.20 3.34 2.61
CA ALA A 93 10.03 2.71 2.00
C ALA A 93 9.51 1.55 2.88
N ARG A 94 10.41 0.77 3.49
CA ARG A 94 10.09 -0.30 4.44
C ARG A 94 9.30 0.21 5.64
N SER A 95 9.71 1.33 6.24
CA SER A 95 9.01 1.93 7.39
C SER A 95 7.66 2.57 7.03
N ALA A 96 7.32 2.61 5.73
CA ALA A 96 6.03 3.04 5.22
C ALA A 96 5.29 1.92 4.49
N THR A 97 5.39 0.70 5.03
CA THR A 97 4.66 -0.47 4.53
C THR A 97 3.23 -0.47 5.07
N ILE A 98 2.26 -0.73 4.18
CA ILE A 98 0.85 -0.86 4.49
C ILE A 98 0.36 -2.19 3.94
N LYS A 99 -0.27 -2.99 4.80
CA LYS A 99 -1.14 -4.08 4.41
C LYS A 99 -2.50 -3.51 4.03
N VAL A 100 -3.03 -3.98 2.90
CA VAL A 100 -4.31 -3.56 2.35
C VAL A 100 -5.26 -4.74 2.46
N VAL A 101 -6.30 -4.59 3.26
CA VAL A 101 -7.30 -5.63 3.48
C VAL A 101 -8.61 -5.19 2.84
N VAL A 102 -9.18 -6.03 1.97
CA VAL A 102 -10.50 -5.76 1.41
C VAL A 102 -11.53 -5.90 2.52
N THR A 103 -12.30 -4.84 2.76
CA THR A 103 -13.48 -4.93 3.62
C THR A 103 -14.61 -5.43 2.75
N ASP A 104 -15.01 -6.68 2.95
CA ASP A 104 -16.17 -7.22 2.26
C ASP A 104 -17.41 -6.38 2.62
N ALA A 105 -18.15 -5.93 1.61
CA ALA A 105 -19.58 -5.74 1.79
C ALA A 105 -20.16 -7.12 1.49
N SER A 106 -20.32 -7.93 2.54
CA SER A 106 -20.85 -9.29 2.46
C SER A 106 -21.95 -9.38 1.40
N LYS A 107 -21.80 -10.34 0.49
CA LYS A 107 -22.95 -11.03 -0.06
C LYS A 107 -22.85 -12.50 0.27
#